data_AF-A0A2H9M043-F1
#
_entry.id   AF-A0A2H9M043-F1
#
_cell.length_a   1.000
_cell.length_b   1.000
_cell.length_c   1.000
_cell.angle_alpha   90.00
_cell.angle_beta   90.00
_cell.angle_gamma   90.00
#
_symmetry.space_group_name_H-M   'P 1'
#
loop_
_entity.id
_entity.type
_entity.pdbx_description
1 polymer ?
#
loop_
_entity_poly.entity_id
_entity_poly.type
_entity_poly.pdbx_seq_one_letter_code
_entity_poly.pdbx_strand_id
1 'polypeptide(L)'
;MKIRDRLSVVLIKNKKITNPTFVIGFQGVGLVGTMAAQHLADNLDCELIGHIQSEYLPPIAILHQNSLTFPIRIYYSRKYNLVIISSEVPVTSEFAFEMSYDITELMKKFKAKQAIVLEGLVTKDDEPNQKKISGVPSNEVMKKFLKKNNITIIENGAILGVAGSILLSTIEKNINSCALMAESHVSIPDAIAASSIIKKLSDIIGFKIDTKDLEKKGDMIEKKIKDIISNMKNYKTSEDSKILYG
;
A
#
# COMPACT_ATOMS: atom_id res chain seq x y z
N MET A 1 -10.21 -23.80 -17.03
CA MET A 1 -9.64 -23.50 -15.70
C MET A 1 -9.87 -22.02 -15.44
N LYS A 2 -10.51 -21.62 -14.33
CA LYS A 2 -10.74 -20.19 -14.07
C LYS A 2 -9.46 -19.61 -13.46
N ILE A 3 -9.16 -18.34 -13.77
CA ILE A 3 -7.97 -17.62 -13.23
C ILE A 3 -7.91 -17.75 -11.69
N ARG A 4 -9.08 -17.78 -11.04
CA ARG A 4 -9.26 -17.97 -9.59
C ARG A 4 -8.63 -19.25 -9.01
N ASP A 5 -8.41 -20.30 -9.82
CA ASP A 5 -7.79 -21.54 -9.35
C ASP A 5 -6.26 -21.41 -9.15
N ARG A 6 -5.66 -20.25 -9.49
CA ARG A 6 -4.21 -20.02 -9.52
C ARG A 6 -3.74 -18.88 -8.61
N LEU A 7 -4.64 -18.23 -7.87
CA LEU A 7 -4.30 -17.30 -6.81
C LEU A 7 -4.66 -17.97 -5.49
N SER A 8 -3.72 -17.99 -4.55
CA SER A 8 -3.97 -18.63 -3.26
C SER A 8 -3.40 -17.80 -2.13
N VAL A 9 -4.27 -17.47 -1.17
CA VAL A 9 -3.87 -17.04 0.17
C VAL A 9 -3.39 -18.27 0.94
N VAL A 10 -2.10 -18.33 1.22
CA VAL A 10 -1.49 -19.42 1.99
C VAL A 10 -1.23 -18.93 3.40
N LEU A 11 -1.90 -19.54 4.39
CA LEU A 11 -1.64 -19.28 5.80
C LEU A 11 -0.60 -20.27 6.30
N ILE A 12 0.53 -19.76 6.78
CA ILE A 12 1.66 -20.54 7.31
C ILE A 12 1.39 -20.91 8.78
N LYS A 13 0.51 -20.17 9.47
CA LYS A 13 0.13 -20.43 10.87
C LYS A 13 -1.38 -20.47 11.03
N ASN A 14 -1.89 -21.54 11.64
CA ASN A 14 -3.31 -21.65 11.99
C ASN A 14 -3.58 -20.95 13.33
N LYS A 15 -3.74 -19.62 13.30
CA LYS A 15 -4.09 -18.81 14.49
C LYS A 15 -5.57 -18.46 14.48
N LYS A 16 -6.20 -18.50 15.66
CA LYS A 16 -7.52 -17.90 15.89
C LYS A 16 -7.37 -16.38 15.86
N ILE A 17 -7.53 -15.79 14.68
CA ILE A 17 -7.63 -14.34 14.46
C ILE A 17 -9.11 -14.04 14.23
N THR A 18 -9.66 -13.11 15.02
CA THR A 18 -11.07 -12.74 14.94
C THR A 18 -11.24 -11.25 15.11
N ASN A 19 -12.10 -10.65 14.27
CA ASN A 19 -12.42 -9.23 14.30
C ASN A 19 -11.19 -8.28 14.19
N PRO A 20 -10.16 -8.57 13.36
CA PRO A 20 -9.04 -7.66 13.19
C PRO A 20 -9.43 -6.46 12.31
N THR A 21 -8.63 -5.38 12.41
CA THR A 21 -8.60 -4.35 11.37
C THR A 21 -7.58 -4.78 10.31
N PHE A 22 -7.98 -4.78 9.05
CA PHE A 22 -7.06 -4.99 7.93
C PHE A 22 -6.42 -3.65 7.51
N VAL A 23 -5.11 -3.64 7.33
CA VAL A 23 -4.36 -2.51 6.77
C VAL A 23 -3.64 -3.01 5.52
N ILE A 24 -3.93 -2.44 4.36
CA ILE A 24 -3.54 -3.03 3.07
C ILE A 24 -2.79 -1.99 2.24
N GLY A 25 -1.55 -2.31 1.88
CA GLY A 25 -0.69 -1.48 1.05
C GLY A 25 -0.19 -2.26 -0.16
N PHE A 26 -0.68 -1.88 -1.34
CA PHE A 26 -0.17 -2.36 -2.61
C PHE A 26 0.71 -1.29 -3.28
N GLN A 27 1.39 -1.66 -4.36
CA GLN A 27 2.12 -0.68 -5.17
C GLN A 27 1.12 0.24 -5.87
N GLY A 28 1.40 1.54 -5.80
CA GLY A 28 0.57 2.59 -6.34
C GLY A 28 1.34 3.90 -6.42
N VAL A 29 0.65 5.03 -6.28
CA VAL A 29 1.28 6.35 -6.41
C VAL A 29 2.31 6.55 -5.30
N GLY A 30 3.52 6.97 -5.68
CA GLY A 30 4.65 7.20 -4.78
C GLY A 30 5.10 5.98 -3.96
N LEU A 31 4.64 4.76 -4.30
CA LEU A 31 4.79 3.54 -3.47
C LEU A 31 4.30 3.72 -2.02
N VAL A 32 3.44 4.71 -1.78
CA VAL A 32 3.04 5.16 -0.45
C VAL A 32 2.41 4.03 0.36
N GLY A 33 1.46 3.31 -0.25
CA GLY A 33 0.77 2.21 0.41
C GLY A 33 1.72 1.08 0.81
N THR A 34 2.56 0.63 -0.11
CA THR A 34 3.55 -0.44 0.12
C THR A 34 4.54 -0.07 1.22
N MET A 35 5.12 1.13 1.14
CA MET A 35 6.08 1.61 2.13
C MET A 35 5.44 1.72 3.51
N ALA A 36 4.22 2.26 3.60
CA ALA A 36 3.49 2.37 4.85
C ALA A 36 3.16 1.00 5.46
N ALA A 37 2.60 0.08 4.67
CA ALA A 37 2.25 -1.27 5.13
C ALA A 37 3.49 -2.05 5.57
N GLN A 38 4.59 -1.98 4.81
CA GLN A 38 5.82 -2.67 5.17
C GLN A 38 6.45 -2.09 6.44
N HIS A 39 6.49 -0.77 6.58
CA HIS A 39 7.03 -0.14 7.79
C HIS A 39 6.22 -0.51 9.04
N LEU A 40 4.89 -0.59 8.92
CA LEU A 40 4.03 -1.07 10.01
C LEU A 40 4.32 -2.54 10.35
N ALA A 41 4.50 -3.40 9.36
CA ALA A 41 4.83 -4.81 9.56
C ALA A 41 6.16 -4.96 10.34
N ASP A 42 7.18 -4.20 9.94
CA ASP A 42 8.53 -4.27 10.51
C ASP A 42 8.61 -3.76 11.96
N ASN A 43 7.73 -2.83 12.36
CA ASN A 43 7.87 -2.10 13.63
C ASN A 43 6.76 -2.35 14.66
N LEU A 44 5.68 -3.05 14.30
CA LEU A 44 4.57 -3.35 15.23
C LEU A 44 4.62 -4.78 15.81
N ASP A 45 5.82 -5.35 15.91
CA ASP A 45 6.07 -6.71 16.39
C ASP A 45 5.15 -7.73 15.69
N CYS A 46 5.08 -7.59 14.36
CA CYS A 46 4.18 -8.41 13.57
C CYS A 46 4.81 -9.76 13.27
N GLU A 47 3.97 -10.78 13.26
CA GLU A 47 4.34 -12.11 12.82
C GLU A 47 3.90 -12.31 11.38
N LEU A 48 4.76 -12.87 10.53
CA LEU A 48 4.36 -13.37 9.21
C LEU A 48 3.42 -14.57 9.37
N ILE A 49 2.16 -14.43 8.97
CA ILE A 49 1.12 -15.46 9.09
C ILE A 49 0.75 -16.10 7.76
N GLY A 50 1.16 -15.49 6.64
CA GLY A 50 0.87 -16.01 5.32
C GLY A 50 1.41 -15.15 4.20
N HIS A 51 1.09 -15.56 2.98
CA HIS A 51 1.45 -14.86 1.76
C HIS A 51 0.38 -15.07 0.70
N ILE A 52 0.43 -14.25 -0.35
CA ILE A 52 -0.37 -14.44 -1.56
C ILE A 52 0.59 -14.82 -2.68
N GLN A 53 0.29 -15.93 -3.34
CA GLN A 53 1.05 -16.41 -4.50
C GLN A 53 0.13 -16.60 -5.70
N SER A 54 0.68 -16.36 -6.88
CA SER A 54 0.01 -16.57 -8.16
C SER A 54 1.05 -16.73 -9.27
N GLU A 55 0.75 -17.60 -10.25
CA GLU A 55 1.56 -17.74 -11.48
C GLU A 55 1.58 -16.46 -12.34
N TYR A 56 0.68 -15.52 -12.06
CA TYR A 56 0.57 -14.24 -12.75
C TYR A 56 1.36 -13.12 -12.07
N LEU A 57 1.96 -13.37 -10.91
CA LEU A 57 2.89 -12.43 -10.29
C LEU A 57 4.29 -12.62 -10.90
N PRO A 58 5.11 -11.55 -10.95
CA PRO A 58 6.52 -11.70 -11.31
C PRO A 58 7.18 -12.81 -10.47
N PRO A 59 7.92 -13.75 -11.08
CA PRO A 59 8.56 -14.87 -10.38
C PRO A 59 9.80 -14.38 -9.63
N ILE A 60 9.58 -13.65 -8.54
CA ILE A 60 10.64 -13.04 -7.74
C ILE A 60 10.60 -13.57 -6.30
N ALA A 61 11.79 -13.79 -5.74
CA ALA A 61 11.98 -14.00 -4.32
C ALA A 61 12.51 -12.70 -3.70
N ILE A 62 11.91 -12.27 -2.60
CA ILE A 62 12.39 -11.10 -1.86
C ILE A 62 13.40 -11.56 -0.83
N LEU A 63 14.56 -10.90 -0.79
CA LEU A 63 15.53 -11.05 0.29
C LEU A 63 15.22 -10.02 1.38
N HIS A 64 14.76 -10.48 2.54
CA HIS A 64 14.42 -9.63 3.66
C HIS A 64 15.03 -10.22 4.95
N GLN A 65 15.84 -9.41 5.66
CA GLN A 65 16.51 -9.81 6.90
C GLN A 65 17.25 -11.16 6.79
N ASN A 66 18.04 -11.33 5.73
CA ASN A 66 18.80 -12.55 5.43
C ASN A 66 17.94 -13.81 5.21
N SER A 67 16.64 -13.67 4.94
CA SER A 67 15.74 -14.76 4.57
C SER A 67 15.07 -14.49 3.23
N LEU A 68 14.82 -15.55 2.46
CA LEU A 68 13.94 -15.48 1.30
C LEU A 68 12.48 -15.41 1.76
N THR A 69 11.67 -14.62 1.07
CA THR A 69 10.25 -14.48 1.34
C THR A 69 9.47 -14.10 0.08
N PHE A 70 8.14 -14.18 0.17
CA PHE A 70 7.23 -13.91 -0.92
C PHE A 70 7.04 -12.40 -1.13
N PRO A 71 6.70 -11.94 -2.34
CA PRO A 71 6.52 -10.52 -2.62
C PRO A 71 5.23 -9.93 -2.03
N ILE A 72 4.20 -10.75 -1.80
CA ILE A 72 2.94 -10.32 -1.17
C ILE A 72 2.78 -11.07 0.14
N ARG A 73 2.86 -10.34 1.26
CA ARG A 73 2.96 -10.92 2.60
C ARG A 73 1.82 -10.46 3.49
N ILE A 74 1.40 -11.37 4.36
CA ILE A 74 0.31 -11.16 5.33
C ILE A 74 0.90 -11.29 6.72
N TYR A 75 0.84 -10.20 7.45
CA TYR A 75 1.37 -10.08 8.80
C TYR A 75 0.23 -9.92 9.80
N TYR A 76 0.49 -10.30 11.06
CA TYR A 76 -0.45 -10.11 12.15
C TYR A 76 0.25 -9.50 13.36
N SER A 77 -0.23 -8.34 13.80
CA SER A 77 0.11 -7.76 15.09
C SER A 77 -0.96 -8.17 16.11
N ARG A 78 -0.59 -9.07 17.03
CA ARG A 78 -1.49 -9.50 18.10
C ARG A 78 -1.84 -8.35 19.05
N LYS A 79 -0.86 -7.49 19.36
CA LYS A 79 -1.01 -6.39 20.31
C LYS A 79 -2.08 -5.39 19.88
N TYR A 80 -2.12 -5.07 18.59
CA TYR A 80 -3.05 -4.08 18.01
C TYR A 80 -4.22 -4.72 17.26
N ASN A 81 -4.28 -6.05 17.22
CA ASN A 81 -5.23 -6.85 16.43
C ASN A 81 -5.32 -6.38 14.96
N LEU A 82 -4.16 -6.21 14.33
CA LEU A 82 -4.04 -5.76 12.93
C LEU A 82 -3.58 -6.90 12.04
N VAL A 83 -4.26 -7.06 10.91
CA VAL A 83 -3.75 -7.85 9.79
C VAL A 83 -3.21 -6.89 8.74
N ILE A 84 -1.94 -7.00 8.40
CA ILE A 84 -1.27 -6.09 7.46
C ILE A 84 -0.94 -6.87 6.20
N ILE A 85 -1.37 -6.38 5.04
CA ILE A 85 -1.01 -6.94 3.74
C ILE A 85 -0.09 -5.93 3.04
N SER A 86 1.11 -6.38 2.68
CA SER A 86 2.12 -5.58 1.98
C SER A 86 2.49 -6.29 0.68
N SER A 87 2.52 -5.55 -0.44
CA SER A 87 2.92 -6.06 -1.76
C SER A 87 4.11 -5.27 -2.31
N GLU A 88 5.25 -5.94 -2.47
CA GLU A 88 6.46 -5.38 -3.09
C GLU A 88 6.49 -5.53 -4.61
N VAL A 89 5.41 -6.01 -5.22
CA VAL A 89 5.29 -6.16 -6.69
C VAL A 89 4.09 -5.41 -7.23
N PRO A 90 4.17 -4.93 -8.48
CA PRO A 90 3.00 -4.44 -9.17
C PRO A 90 2.07 -5.61 -9.49
N VAL A 91 0.76 -5.37 -9.35
CA VAL A 91 -0.28 -6.30 -9.81
C VAL A 91 -0.92 -5.66 -11.03
N THR A 92 -0.96 -6.40 -12.14
CA THR A 92 -1.54 -5.87 -13.38
C THR A 92 -3.06 -5.76 -13.26
N SER A 93 -3.65 -4.88 -14.08
CA SER A 93 -5.10 -4.60 -14.09
C SER A 93 -5.97 -5.85 -14.21
N GLU A 94 -5.50 -6.82 -14.99
CA GLU A 94 -6.22 -8.07 -15.29
C GLU A 94 -6.42 -8.94 -14.04
N PHE A 95 -5.57 -8.77 -13.02
CA PHE A 95 -5.61 -9.57 -11.79
C PHE A 95 -6.07 -8.79 -10.57
N ALA A 96 -6.36 -7.49 -10.71
CA ALA A 96 -6.73 -6.65 -9.57
C ALA A 96 -8.02 -7.13 -8.87
N PHE A 97 -9.02 -7.57 -9.64
CA PHE A 97 -10.27 -8.12 -9.08
C PHE A 97 -10.08 -9.51 -8.44
N GLU A 98 -9.33 -10.40 -9.08
CA GLU A 98 -9.07 -11.73 -8.50
C GLU A 98 -8.28 -11.62 -7.19
N MET A 99 -7.28 -10.73 -7.15
CA MET A 99 -6.55 -10.37 -5.93
C MET A 99 -7.50 -9.84 -4.85
N SER A 100 -8.42 -8.95 -5.21
CA SER A 100 -9.34 -8.35 -4.24
C SER A 100 -10.34 -9.35 -3.68
N TYR A 101 -10.81 -10.31 -4.49
CA TYR A 101 -11.71 -11.37 -4.02
C TYR A 101 -11.06 -12.26 -2.96
N ASP A 102 -9.82 -12.68 -3.19
CA ASP A 102 -9.09 -13.54 -2.26
C ASP A 102 -8.77 -12.83 -0.94
N ILE A 103 -8.35 -11.56 -1.02
CA ILE A 103 -8.16 -10.70 0.14
C ILE A 103 -9.47 -10.55 0.92
N THR A 104 -10.59 -10.35 0.24
CA THR A 104 -11.90 -10.15 0.88
C THR A 104 -12.46 -11.45 1.46
N GLU A 105 -12.20 -12.62 0.85
CA GLU A 105 -12.52 -13.91 1.48
C GLU A 105 -11.67 -14.17 2.73
N LEU A 106 -10.40 -13.76 2.74
CA LEU A 106 -9.58 -13.79 3.95
C LEU A 106 -10.17 -12.88 5.05
N MET A 107 -10.61 -11.67 4.68
CA MET A 107 -11.30 -10.76 5.62
C MET A 107 -12.54 -11.43 6.22
N LYS A 108 -13.38 -12.08 5.41
CA LYS A 108 -14.57 -12.81 5.88
C LYS A 108 -14.19 -13.96 6.81
N LYS A 109 -13.17 -14.75 6.45
CA LYS A 109 -12.65 -15.84 7.29
C LYS A 109 -12.26 -15.36 8.68
N PHE A 110 -11.62 -14.18 8.77
CA PHE A 110 -11.23 -13.57 10.04
C PHE A 110 -12.32 -12.70 10.68
N LYS A 111 -13.49 -12.60 10.06
CA LYS A 111 -14.60 -11.72 10.47
C LYS A 111 -14.12 -10.28 10.66
N ALA A 112 -13.40 -9.75 9.68
CA ALA A 112 -12.76 -8.43 9.75
C ALA A 112 -13.71 -7.35 10.29
N LYS A 113 -13.21 -6.54 11.22
CA LYS A 113 -13.93 -5.38 11.75
C LYS A 113 -14.14 -4.34 10.66
N GLN A 114 -13.05 -4.04 9.96
CA GLN A 114 -12.96 -3.10 8.86
C GLN A 114 -11.64 -3.29 8.09
N ALA A 115 -11.55 -2.68 6.90
CA ALA A 115 -10.33 -2.59 6.12
C ALA A 115 -9.93 -1.13 5.85
N ILE A 116 -8.64 -0.83 5.93
CA ILE A 116 -8.06 0.46 5.60
C ILE A 116 -7.02 0.24 4.50
N VAL A 117 -7.33 0.69 3.29
CA VAL A 117 -6.45 0.61 2.12
C VAL A 117 -5.57 1.87 2.09
N LEU A 118 -4.26 1.69 1.97
CA LEU A 118 -3.28 2.78 1.97
C LEU A 118 -2.84 3.04 0.53
N GLU A 119 -2.89 4.29 0.10
CA GLU A 119 -2.59 4.66 -1.29
C GLU A 119 -2.00 6.08 -1.37
N GLY A 120 -1.31 6.40 -2.46
CA GLY A 120 -0.93 7.77 -2.78
C GLY A 120 -2.02 8.49 -3.59
N LEU A 121 -2.19 9.78 -3.36
CA LEU A 121 -3.06 10.66 -4.15
C LEU A 121 -2.20 11.54 -5.03
N VAL A 122 -2.37 11.49 -6.34
CA VAL A 122 -1.62 12.36 -7.25
C VAL A 122 -1.95 13.82 -6.94
N THR A 123 -0.92 14.61 -6.63
CA THR A 123 -1.03 16.07 -6.49
C THR A 123 -0.04 16.78 -7.42
N LYS A 124 -0.31 18.05 -7.68
CA LYS A 124 0.66 18.98 -8.28
C LYS A 124 1.39 19.81 -7.24
N ASP A 125 0.97 19.73 -5.98
CA ASP A 125 1.46 20.56 -4.89
C ASP A 125 2.65 19.89 -4.20
N ASP A 126 3.72 20.67 -4.05
CA ASP A 126 5.03 20.18 -3.60
C ASP A 126 5.28 20.53 -2.12
N GLU A 127 4.31 20.25 -1.24
CA GLU A 127 4.49 20.53 0.19
C GLU A 127 5.55 19.59 0.80
N PRO A 128 6.63 20.12 1.43
CA PRO A 128 7.82 19.34 1.73
C PRO A 128 7.74 18.49 3.02
N ASN A 129 6.92 18.88 4.01
CA ASN A 129 7.09 18.36 5.38
C ASN A 129 5.97 17.40 5.84
N GLN A 130 4.72 17.70 5.48
CA GLN A 130 3.58 16.86 5.87
C GLN A 130 2.57 16.85 4.73
N LYS A 131 2.26 15.66 4.22
CA LYS A 131 1.31 15.52 3.13
C LYS A 131 -0.11 15.53 3.67
N LYS A 132 -1.01 16.23 2.98
CA LYS A 132 -2.44 16.19 3.30
C LYS A 132 -2.96 14.77 3.10
N ILE A 133 -3.79 14.33 4.04
CA ILE A 133 -4.41 13.01 4.01
C ILE A 133 -5.90 13.17 3.77
N SER A 134 -6.35 12.56 2.69
CA SER A 134 -7.76 12.45 2.33
C SER A 134 -8.21 11.00 2.42
N GLY A 135 -9.51 10.77 2.40
CA GLY A 135 -10.07 9.43 2.46
C GLY A 135 -11.29 9.23 1.58
N VAL A 136 -11.49 7.97 1.20
CA VAL A 136 -12.65 7.51 0.42
C VAL A 136 -13.35 6.42 1.23
N PRO A 137 -14.57 6.68 1.77
CA PRO A 137 -15.31 5.68 2.51
C PRO A 137 -16.07 4.73 1.57
N SER A 138 -16.20 3.45 1.93
CA SER A 138 -17.05 2.51 1.20
C SER A 138 -18.54 2.60 1.56
N ASN A 139 -18.86 3.16 2.73
CA ASN A 139 -20.22 3.33 3.22
C ASN A 139 -20.35 4.45 4.27
N GLU A 140 -21.58 4.71 4.72
CA GLU A 140 -21.86 5.78 5.70
C GLU A 140 -21.22 5.56 7.08
N VAL A 141 -20.98 4.31 7.50
CA VAL A 141 -20.25 4.01 8.75
C VAL A 141 -18.81 4.50 8.62
N MET A 142 -18.16 4.18 7.50
CA MET A 142 -16.78 4.60 7.24
C MET A 142 -16.66 6.09 6.95
N LYS A 143 -17.70 6.72 6.39
CA LYS A 143 -17.77 8.18 6.25
C LYS A 143 -17.75 8.88 7.61
N LYS A 144 -18.55 8.40 8.57
CA LYS A 144 -18.56 8.91 9.95
C LYS A 144 -17.22 8.66 10.65
N PHE A 145 -16.61 7.49 10.42
CA PHE A 145 -15.29 7.15 10.93
C PHE A 145 -14.21 8.12 10.43
N LEU A 146 -14.16 8.43 9.12
CA LEU A 146 -13.21 9.39 8.55
C LEU A 146 -13.41 10.80 9.12
N LYS A 147 -14.66 11.28 9.20
CA LYS A 147 -14.99 12.59 9.78
C LYS A 147 -14.58 12.70 11.24
N LYS A 148 -14.88 11.68 12.06
CA LYS A 148 -14.50 11.64 13.48
C LYS A 148 -12.99 11.75 13.68
N ASN A 149 -12.21 11.26 12.72
CA ASN A 149 -10.75 11.30 12.75
C ASN A 149 -10.17 12.51 11.97
N ASN A 150 -10.97 13.54 11.67
CA ASN A 150 -10.52 14.75 10.95
C ASN A 150 -9.80 14.42 9.63
N ILE A 151 -10.37 13.52 8.82
CA ILE A 151 -9.87 13.21 7.48
C ILE A 151 -10.81 13.83 6.44
N THR A 152 -10.24 14.60 5.53
CA THR A 152 -10.97 15.20 4.41
C THR A 152 -11.48 14.10 3.48
N ILE A 153 -12.76 14.17 3.11
CA ILE A 153 -13.35 13.18 2.21
C ILE A 153 -13.21 13.66 0.77
N ILE A 154 -12.77 12.76 -0.12
CA ILE A 154 -12.79 12.99 -1.56
C ILE A 154 -14.22 12.71 -2.06
N GLU A 155 -14.83 13.71 -2.68
CA GLU A 155 -16.22 13.60 -3.17
C GLU A 155 -16.31 13.04 -4.59
N ASN A 156 -15.33 13.36 -5.46
CA ASN A 156 -15.31 12.95 -6.86
C ASN A 156 -13.90 12.51 -7.25
N GLY A 157 -13.80 11.41 -7.99
CA GLY A 157 -12.53 10.87 -8.48
C GLY A 157 -12.63 9.38 -8.84
N ALA A 158 -11.50 8.80 -9.19
CA ALA A 158 -11.37 7.37 -9.45
C ALA A 158 -10.16 6.80 -8.70
N ILE A 159 -10.33 5.62 -8.11
CA ILE A 159 -9.23 4.83 -7.54
C ILE A 159 -9.00 3.65 -8.47
N LEU A 160 -7.79 3.56 -9.02
CA LEU A 160 -7.40 2.52 -9.97
C LEU A 160 -6.71 1.35 -9.25
N GLY A 161 -6.55 0.24 -9.97
CA GLY A 161 -5.76 -0.91 -9.52
C GLY A 161 -6.35 -1.66 -8.34
N VAL A 162 -5.48 -2.39 -7.61
CA VAL A 162 -5.87 -3.28 -6.50
C VAL A 162 -6.60 -2.52 -5.40
N ALA A 163 -6.22 -1.27 -5.11
CA ALA A 163 -6.88 -0.45 -4.10
C ALA A 163 -8.37 -0.25 -4.43
N GLY A 164 -8.67 0.15 -5.67
CA GLY A 164 -10.05 0.30 -6.14
C GLY A 164 -10.81 -1.01 -6.13
N SER A 165 -10.20 -2.10 -6.62
CA SER A 165 -10.81 -3.42 -6.64
C SER A 165 -11.12 -3.97 -5.24
N ILE A 166 -10.29 -3.70 -4.23
CA ILE A 166 -10.56 -4.07 -2.83
C ILE A 166 -11.76 -3.29 -2.29
N LEU A 167 -11.81 -1.97 -2.50
CA LEU A 167 -12.93 -1.16 -2.03
C LEU A 167 -14.25 -1.64 -2.63
N LEU A 168 -14.29 -1.88 -3.94
CA LEU A 168 -15.47 -2.43 -4.62
C LEU A 168 -15.86 -3.81 -4.07
N SER A 169 -14.89 -4.73 -3.91
CA SER A 169 -15.17 -6.07 -3.38
C SER A 169 -15.69 -6.03 -1.93
N THR A 170 -15.20 -5.11 -1.11
CA THR A 170 -15.70 -4.94 0.26
C THR A 170 -17.14 -4.41 0.30
N ILE A 171 -17.54 -3.57 -0.66
CA ILE A 171 -18.94 -3.13 -0.81
C ILE A 171 -19.83 -4.35 -1.12
N GLU A 172 -19.44 -5.16 -2.11
CA GLU A 172 -20.19 -6.37 -2.48
C GLU A 172 -20.33 -7.36 -1.32
N LYS A 173 -19.32 -7.45 -0.44
CA LYS A 173 -19.28 -8.38 0.70
C LYS A 173 -19.76 -7.76 2.02
N ASN A 174 -20.29 -6.54 2.00
CA ASN A 174 -20.74 -5.81 3.20
C ASN A 174 -19.67 -5.69 4.29
N ILE A 175 -18.41 -5.44 3.90
CA ILE A 175 -17.30 -5.19 4.82
C ILE A 175 -17.03 -3.69 4.86
N ASN A 176 -16.99 -3.13 6.07
CA ASN A 176 -16.64 -1.73 6.26
C ASN A 176 -15.21 -1.47 5.78
N SER A 177 -15.01 -0.50 4.89
CA SER A 177 -13.68 -0.15 4.41
C SER A 177 -13.53 1.33 4.05
N CYS A 178 -12.29 1.80 4.04
CA CYS A 178 -11.94 3.08 3.45
C CYS A 178 -10.56 3.05 2.82
N ALA A 179 -10.29 3.97 1.90
CA ALA A 179 -8.94 4.36 1.56
C ALA A 179 -8.48 5.52 2.45
N LEU A 180 -7.21 5.49 2.87
CA LEU A 180 -6.46 6.65 3.33
C LEU A 180 -5.40 6.97 2.28
N MET A 181 -5.43 8.21 1.80
CA MET A 181 -4.63 8.63 0.67
C MET A 181 -3.82 9.87 1.03
N ALA A 182 -2.49 9.78 0.95
CA ALA A 182 -1.60 10.92 1.14
C ALA A 182 -1.19 11.50 -0.21
N GLU A 183 -1.22 12.82 -0.33
CA GLU A 183 -0.74 13.53 -1.51
C GLU A 183 0.72 13.16 -1.84
N SER A 184 0.98 12.81 -3.09
CA SER A 184 2.26 12.29 -3.54
C SER A 184 2.47 12.46 -5.05
N HIS A 185 3.72 12.23 -5.48
CA HIS A 185 4.16 12.34 -6.86
C HIS A 185 4.14 11.01 -7.59
N VAL A 186 3.92 11.08 -8.90
CA VAL A 186 4.03 9.92 -9.77
C VAL A 186 5.51 9.59 -10.00
N SER A 187 5.84 8.30 -10.06
CA SER A 187 7.15 7.78 -10.47
C SER A 187 8.33 7.91 -9.49
N ILE A 188 8.17 8.57 -8.34
CA ILE A 188 9.23 8.69 -7.32
C ILE A 188 8.70 8.13 -6.00
N PRO A 189 9.41 7.22 -5.33
CA PRO A 189 9.06 6.77 -3.98
C PRO A 189 8.97 7.95 -3.01
N ASP A 190 7.86 8.08 -2.27
CA ASP A 190 7.57 9.22 -1.40
C ASP A 190 7.41 8.76 0.05
N ALA A 191 8.54 8.72 0.77
CA ALA A 191 8.56 8.33 2.17
C ALA A 191 7.87 9.32 3.10
N ILE A 192 7.79 10.60 2.73
CA ILE A 192 7.12 11.63 3.52
C ILE A 192 5.61 11.41 3.49
N ALA A 193 5.05 11.09 2.31
CA ALA A 193 3.66 10.68 2.16
C ALA A 193 3.36 9.40 2.95
N ALA A 194 4.20 8.37 2.84
CA ALA A 194 4.05 7.13 3.61
C ALA A 194 4.10 7.39 5.12
N SER A 195 5.07 8.18 5.58
CA SER A 195 5.19 8.62 6.98
C SER A 195 3.94 9.35 7.47
N SER A 196 3.38 10.23 6.65
CA SER A 196 2.15 10.96 6.98
C SER A 196 0.98 10.00 7.21
N ILE A 197 0.78 9.00 6.33
CA ILE A 197 -0.24 7.95 6.53
C ILE A 197 0.00 7.17 7.82
N ILE A 198 1.25 6.76 8.08
CA ILE A 198 1.59 5.98 9.28
C ILE A 198 1.26 6.78 10.55
N LYS A 199 1.67 8.05 10.62
CA LYS A 199 1.36 8.94 11.75
C LYS A 199 -0.16 9.04 11.96
N LYS A 200 -0.92 9.21 10.87
CA LYS A 200 -2.38 9.28 10.95
C LYS A 200 -3.03 7.97 11.41
N LEU A 201 -2.55 6.83 10.94
CA LEU A 201 -2.99 5.52 11.44
C LEU A 201 -2.62 5.33 12.91
N SER A 202 -1.46 5.82 13.33
CA SER A 202 -1.02 5.81 14.74
C SER A 202 -2.04 6.49 15.63
N ASP A 203 -2.52 7.68 15.22
CA ASP A 203 -3.55 8.43 15.94
C ASP A 203 -4.90 7.70 15.98
N ILE A 204 -5.29 7.07 14.87
CA ILE A 204 -6.58 6.38 14.72
C ILE A 204 -6.64 5.07 15.52
N ILE A 205 -5.55 4.30 15.50
CA ILE A 205 -5.49 2.93 16.05
C ILE A 205 -4.88 2.91 17.46
N GLY A 206 -4.07 3.92 17.81
CA GLY A 206 -3.46 4.04 19.13
C GLY A 206 -2.15 3.26 19.30
N PHE A 207 -1.39 3.05 18.22
CA PHE A 207 -0.01 2.56 18.33
C PHE A 207 0.99 3.72 18.40
N LYS A 208 2.26 3.41 18.67
CA LYS A 208 3.38 4.35 18.62
C LYS A 208 4.45 3.76 17.72
N ILE A 209 4.85 4.50 16.70
CA ILE A 209 5.84 4.06 15.71
C ILE A 209 6.69 5.27 15.30
N ASP A 210 8.00 5.09 15.18
CA ASP A 210 8.89 6.11 14.63
C ASP A 210 8.96 5.93 13.11
N THR A 211 8.89 7.05 12.37
CA THR A 211 8.99 7.09 10.91
C THR A 211 10.30 7.69 10.42
N LYS A 212 11.17 8.17 11.31
CA LYS A 212 12.42 8.85 10.93
C LYS A 212 13.32 8.00 10.04
N ASP A 213 13.41 6.70 10.30
CA ASP A 213 14.22 5.80 9.49
C ASP A 213 13.63 5.57 8.09
N LEU A 214 12.29 5.56 7.98
CA LEU A 214 11.59 5.50 6.70
C LEU A 214 11.86 6.77 5.88
N GLU A 215 11.70 7.93 6.50
CA GLU A 215 11.94 9.25 5.91
C GLU A 215 13.38 9.36 5.40
N LYS A 216 14.38 9.05 6.25
CA LYS A 216 15.81 9.08 5.86
C LYS A 216 16.13 8.15 4.71
N LYS A 217 15.63 6.90 4.72
CA LYS A 217 15.86 5.93 3.63
C LYS A 217 15.19 6.41 2.34
N GLY A 218 13.99 6.96 2.45
CA GLY A 218 13.26 7.58 1.35
C GLY A 218 14.05 8.69 0.68
N ASP A 219 14.51 9.67 1.45
CA ASP A 219 15.30 10.80 0.95
C ASP A 219 16.54 10.34 0.18
N MET A 220 17.22 9.30 0.67
CA MET A 220 18.39 8.73 -0.01
C MET A 220 18.03 8.08 -1.35
N ILE A 221 16.94 7.33 -1.40
CA ILE A 221 16.47 6.67 -2.63
C ILE A 221 15.98 7.71 -3.63
N GLU A 222 15.19 8.68 -3.19
CA GLU A 222 14.67 9.76 -4.01
C GLU A 222 15.79 10.57 -4.64
N LYS A 223 16.80 10.99 -3.87
CA LYS A 223 17.96 11.72 -4.39
C LYS A 223 18.68 10.92 -5.48
N LYS A 224 18.95 9.63 -5.24
CA LYS A 224 19.58 8.76 -6.25
C LYS A 224 18.76 8.65 -7.54
N ILE A 225 17.43 8.51 -7.43
CA ILE A 225 16.55 8.44 -8.60
C ILE A 225 16.54 9.77 -9.35
N LYS A 226 16.46 10.91 -8.65
CA LYS A 226 16.52 12.24 -9.26
C LYS A 226 17.86 12.49 -9.96
N ASP A 227 18.96 12.07 -9.37
CA ASP A 227 20.30 12.16 -9.97
C ASP A 227 20.38 11.32 -11.26
N ILE A 228 19.88 10.08 -11.24
CA ILE A 228 19.81 9.21 -12.42
C ILE A 228 18.96 9.85 -13.53
N ILE A 229 17.78 10.38 -13.20
CA ILE A 229 16.89 11.05 -14.16
C ILE A 229 17.54 12.31 -14.74
N SER A 230 18.17 13.13 -13.90
CA SER A 230 18.88 14.35 -14.31
C SER A 230 20.03 14.02 -15.27
N ASN A 231 20.83 13.00 -14.93
CA ASN A 231 21.90 12.52 -15.79
C ASN A 231 21.36 12.03 -17.14
N MET A 232 20.29 11.23 -17.16
CA MET A 232 19.68 10.79 -18.44
C MET A 232 19.16 11.95 -19.29
N LYS A 233 18.60 13.02 -18.69
CA LYS A 233 18.20 14.22 -19.42
C LYS A 233 19.41 14.95 -20.03
N ASN A 234 20.52 15.04 -19.28
CA ASN A 234 21.78 15.63 -19.76
C ASN A 234 22.47 14.78 -20.85
N TYR A 235 22.30 13.45 -20.82
CA TYR A 235 22.75 12.56 -21.90
C TYR A 235 21.95 12.79 -23.19
N LYS A 236 20.62 12.90 -23.11
CA LYS A 236 19.79 13.21 -24.29
C LYS A 236 20.10 14.57 -24.92
N THR A 237 20.36 15.61 -24.12
CA THR A 237 20.74 16.92 -24.64
C THR A 237 22.18 16.99 -25.20
N SER A 238 23.07 16.07 -24.79
CA SER A 238 24.44 16.01 -25.30
C SER A 238 24.63 15.12 -26.53
N GLU A 239 23.75 14.15 -26.80
CA GLU A 239 23.72 13.39 -28.07
C GLU A 239 22.99 14.14 -29.19
N ASP A 240 21.91 14.88 -28.91
CA ASP A 240 21.24 15.72 -29.92
C ASP A 240 22.07 16.95 -30.34
N SER A 241 23.10 17.32 -29.58
CA SER A 241 24.08 18.35 -29.95
C SER A 241 25.33 17.78 -30.67
N LYS A 242 25.35 16.47 -30.93
CA LYS A 242 26.41 15.78 -31.70
C LYS A 242 25.91 15.08 -32.98
N ILE A 243 24.73 15.41 -33.47
CA ILE A 243 24.37 15.13 -34.86
C ILE A 243 24.72 16.36 -35.71
N LEU A 244 26.03 16.53 -35.95
CA LEU A 244 26.51 17.07 -37.21
C LEU A 244 26.86 15.85 -38.07
N TYR A 245 26.12 15.63 -39.15
CA TYR A 245 26.61 15.42 -40.52
C TYR A 245 25.44 14.94 -41.40
N GLY A 246 25.17 15.73 -42.45
CA GLY A 246 24.16 15.50 -43.47
C GLY A 246 23.61 16.82 -43.98
#